data_AF-A0A2E0CKU8-F1
#
_entry.id   AF-A0A2E0CKU8-F1
#
_cell.length_a   1.000
_cell.length_b   1.000
_cell.length_c   1.000
_cell.angle_alpha   90.00
_cell.angle_beta   90.00
_cell.angle_gamma   90.00
#
_symmetry.space_group_name_H-M   'P 1'
#
loop_
_entity.id
_entity.type
_entity.pdbx_description
1 polymer ?
#
loop_
_entity_poly.entity_id
_entity_poly.type
_entity_poly.pdbx_seq_one_letter_code
_entity_poly.pdbx_strand_id
1 'polypeptide(L)'
;MLFSEVLLEQGVDVELPVGMEDVLGILDDEIPNIPVENKSYRIASVNRASIGKEWEIVINVEESSGTDSEVAVIKLNAIDDEKIMFSVPPRHNQTGYELDPRGALYGRMIFSLLNTFQSRGLLDLPGRLPIE
;
A
#
# COMPACT_ATOMS: atom_id res chain seq x y z
N MET A 1 18.21 0.69 12.32
CA MET A 1 16.91 1.37 12.17
C MET A 1 16.67 1.48 10.69
N LEU A 2 15.70 0.75 10.17
CA LEU A 2 15.34 0.77 8.75
C LEU A 2 14.58 2.08 8.47
N PHE A 3 14.80 2.68 7.31
CA PHE A 3 14.10 3.91 6.90
C PHE A 3 12.56 3.74 6.88
N SER A 4 12.09 2.52 6.63
CA SER A 4 10.69 2.11 6.74
C SER A 4 10.14 2.15 8.17
N GLU A 5 10.96 1.91 9.19
CA GLU A 5 10.51 2.01 10.59
C GLU A 5 10.12 3.46 10.92
N VAL A 6 10.89 4.45 10.44
CA VAL A 6 10.67 5.86 10.77
C VAL A 6 9.56 6.50 9.93
N LEU A 7 9.51 6.24 8.62
CA LEU A 7 8.51 6.85 7.74
C LEU A 7 7.09 6.34 8.00
N LEU A 8 6.97 5.07 8.38
CA LEU A 8 5.66 4.41 8.47
C LEU A 8 5.07 4.42 9.88
N GLU A 9 5.82 4.92 10.85
CA GLU A 9 5.32 5.13 12.21
C GLU A 9 4.16 6.13 12.26
N GLN A 10 4.15 7.11 11.37
CA GLN A 10 3.11 8.14 11.29
C GLN A 10 2.06 7.87 10.20
N GLY A 11 2.24 6.82 9.40
CA GLY A 11 1.45 6.58 8.21
C GLY A 11 1.92 7.43 7.02
N VAL A 12 1.25 7.27 5.89
CA VAL A 12 1.57 7.95 4.63
C VAL A 12 0.28 8.47 4.04
N ASP A 13 0.24 9.75 3.70
CA ASP A 13 -0.84 10.37 2.95
C ASP A 13 -0.25 11.08 1.73
N VAL A 14 -0.70 10.73 0.53
CA VAL A 14 -0.28 11.37 -0.72
C VAL A 14 -1.47 11.61 -1.64
N GLU A 15 -1.53 12.81 -2.22
CA GLU A 15 -2.48 13.11 -3.30
C GLU A 15 -1.93 12.57 -4.61
N LEU A 16 -2.77 11.86 -5.35
CA LEU A 16 -2.44 11.35 -6.68
C LEU A 16 -3.38 12.01 -7.72
N PRO A 17 -2.85 12.60 -8.81
CA PRO A 17 -3.63 13.27 -9.86
C PRO A 17 -4.17 12.23 -10.84
N VAL A 18 -4.98 11.31 -10.33
CA VAL A 18 -5.56 10.17 -11.04
C VAL A 18 -6.90 9.79 -10.41
N GLY A 19 -7.81 9.26 -11.23
CA GLY A 19 -9.14 8.81 -10.78
C GLY A 19 -9.11 7.48 -10.01
N MET A 20 -10.23 7.16 -9.35
CA MET A 20 -10.36 5.94 -8.54
C MET A 20 -10.18 4.65 -9.37
N GLU A 21 -10.74 4.58 -10.58
CA GLU A 21 -10.63 3.36 -11.42
C GLU A 21 -9.19 3.09 -11.84
N ASP A 22 -8.47 4.14 -12.24
CA ASP A 22 -7.08 4.05 -12.66
C ASP A 22 -6.17 3.63 -11.50
N VAL A 23 -6.33 4.20 -10.30
CA VAL A 23 -5.51 3.76 -9.15
C VAL A 23 -5.80 2.31 -8.77
N LEU A 24 -7.07 1.88 -8.83
CA LEU A 24 -7.42 0.50 -8.53
C LEU A 24 -6.77 -0.46 -9.53
N GLY A 25 -6.73 -0.09 -10.82
CA GLY A 25 -5.99 -0.83 -11.84
C GLY A 25 -4.49 -0.88 -11.56
N ILE A 26 -3.87 0.24 -11.12
CA ILE A 26 -2.46 0.26 -10.71
C ILE A 26 -2.23 -0.72 -9.54
N LEU A 27 -3.09 -0.69 -8.51
CA LEU A 27 -2.92 -1.55 -7.35
C LEU A 27 -3.08 -3.03 -7.69
N ASP A 28 -4.07 -3.37 -8.54
CA ASP A 28 -4.32 -4.76 -8.97
C ASP A 28 -3.15 -5.32 -9.80
N ASP A 29 -2.56 -4.50 -10.67
CA ASP A 29 -1.39 -4.86 -11.46
C ASP A 29 -0.12 -4.98 -10.61
N GLU A 30 0.10 -4.07 -9.67
CA GLU A 30 1.42 -3.92 -9.04
C GLU A 30 1.58 -4.78 -7.79
N ILE A 31 0.55 -4.87 -6.94
CA ILE A 31 0.63 -5.57 -5.65
C ILE A 31 1.13 -7.02 -5.80
N PRO A 32 0.58 -7.85 -6.72
CA PRO A 32 1.05 -9.22 -6.90
C PRO A 32 2.49 -9.33 -7.42
N ASN A 33 3.00 -8.26 -8.05
CA ASN A 33 4.32 -8.23 -8.68
C ASN A 33 5.41 -7.66 -7.76
N ILE A 34 5.07 -7.21 -6.55
CA ILE A 34 6.05 -6.72 -5.57
C ILE A 34 6.95 -7.90 -5.15
N PRO A 35 8.28 -7.83 -5.37
CA PRO A 35 9.17 -8.95 -5.13
C PRO A 35 9.31 -9.21 -3.62
N VAL A 36 9.05 -10.44 -3.18
CA VAL A 36 9.27 -10.90 -1.80
C VAL A 36 9.59 -12.40 -1.81
N GLU A 37 10.56 -12.83 -1.01
CA GLU A 37 11.03 -14.23 -1.05
C GLU A 37 9.99 -15.21 -0.50
N ASN A 38 9.70 -16.28 -1.25
CA ASN A 38 8.81 -17.39 -0.87
C ASN A 38 7.38 -16.98 -0.48
N LYS A 39 6.99 -15.76 -0.83
CA LYS A 39 5.71 -15.13 -0.49
C LYS A 39 5.18 -14.34 -1.69
N SER A 40 3.92 -13.93 -1.63
CA SER A 40 3.32 -13.00 -2.59
C SER A 40 2.34 -12.08 -1.86
N TYR A 41 2.25 -10.83 -2.29
CA TYR A 41 1.18 -9.95 -1.81
C TYR A 41 -0.08 -10.16 -2.63
N ARG A 42 -1.24 -9.96 -2.02
CA ARG A 42 -2.53 -10.03 -2.70
C ARG A 42 -3.53 -9.07 -2.08
N ILE A 43 -4.43 -8.55 -2.91
CA ILE A 43 -5.62 -7.85 -2.42
C ILE A 43 -6.57 -8.89 -1.85
N ALA A 44 -6.78 -8.86 -0.53
CA ALA A 44 -7.63 -9.81 0.17
C ALA A 44 -9.09 -9.38 0.19
N SER A 45 -9.34 -8.09 0.40
CA SER A 45 -10.69 -7.53 0.32
C SER A 45 -10.67 -6.06 -0.05
N VAL A 46 -11.78 -5.60 -0.62
CA VAL A 46 -12.02 -4.21 -0.98
C VAL A 46 -13.37 -3.81 -0.39
N ASN A 47 -13.34 -3.03 0.68
CA ASN A 47 -14.52 -2.55 1.38
C ASN A 47 -14.84 -1.13 0.90
N ARG A 48 -16.00 -0.99 0.26
CA ARG A 48 -16.50 0.31 -0.20
C ARG A 48 -17.45 0.90 0.85
N ALA A 49 -17.06 2.00 1.48
CA ALA A 49 -17.94 2.70 2.42
C ALA A 49 -19.07 3.44 1.68
N SER A 50 -20.23 3.58 2.34
CA SER A 50 -21.55 3.82 1.73
C SER A 50 -21.75 5.14 0.98
N ILE A 51 -20.78 6.05 0.98
CA ILE A 51 -20.82 7.30 0.19
C ILE A 51 -20.04 7.13 -1.14
N GLY A 52 -19.43 5.96 -1.37
CA GLY A 52 -18.80 5.58 -2.65
C GLY A 52 -17.50 6.32 -2.97
N LYS A 53 -17.08 7.24 -2.10
CA LYS A 53 -15.86 8.04 -2.20
C LYS A 53 -14.69 7.46 -1.40
N GLU A 54 -14.95 6.53 -0.49
CA GLU A 54 -13.92 5.92 0.37
C GLU A 54 -13.87 4.41 0.14
N TRP A 55 -12.66 3.92 -0.05
CA TRP A 55 -12.34 2.51 -0.26
C TRP A 55 -11.27 2.11 0.72
N GLU A 56 -11.49 0.99 1.40
CA GLU A 56 -10.53 0.37 2.29
C GLU A 56 -10.11 -0.96 1.66
N ILE A 57 -8.82 -1.08 1.36
CA ILE A 57 -8.23 -2.21 0.66
C ILE A 57 -7.34 -2.95 1.64
N VAL A 58 -7.70 -4.21 1.94
CA VAL A 58 -6.94 -5.07 2.82
C VAL A 58 -5.96 -5.89 1.97
N ILE A 59 -4.68 -5.81 2.32
CA ILE A 59 -3.60 -6.54 1.65
C ILE A 59 -3.11 -7.63 2.58
N ASN A 60 -3.02 -8.83 2.03
CA ASN A 60 -2.42 -9.97 2.69
C ASN A 60 -1.09 -10.34 2.03
N VAL A 61 -0.27 -11.04 2.80
CA VAL A 61 0.85 -11.82 2.28
C VAL A 61 0.47 -13.30 2.35
N GLU A 62 0.62 -13.99 1.23
CA GLU A 62 0.44 -15.43 1.10
C GLU A 62 1.81 -16.10 1.08
N GLU A 63 2.02 -17.08 1.96
CA GLU A 63 3.21 -17.92 1.93
C GLU A 63 3.03 -19.11 0.99
N SER A 64 4.15 -19.66 0.49
CA SER A 64 4.13 -20.90 -0.31
C SER A 64 3.49 -22.09 0.42
N SER A 65 3.38 -22.03 1.75
CA SER A 65 2.69 -23.01 2.58
C SER A 65 1.16 -22.93 2.52
N GLY A 66 0.60 -21.87 1.90
CA GLY A 66 -0.83 -21.56 1.88
C GLY A 66 -1.30 -20.74 3.07
N THR A 67 -0.39 -20.26 3.92
CA THR A 67 -0.73 -19.36 5.03
C THR A 67 -0.97 -17.96 4.48
N ASP A 68 -2.13 -17.40 4.77
CA ASP A 68 -2.55 -16.07 4.34
C ASP A 68 -2.67 -15.18 5.57
N SER A 69 -2.00 -14.03 5.57
CA SER A 69 -1.96 -13.14 6.73
C SER A 69 -2.01 -11.68 6.31
N GLU A 70 -2.86 -10.92 6.99
CA GLU A 70 -3.01 -9.49 6.76
C GLU A 70 -1.71 -8.75 7.07
N VAL A 71 -1.25 -7.93 6.12
CA VAL A 71 -0.01 -7.15 6.27
C VAL A 71 -0.31 -5.66 6.35
N ALA A 72 -1.35 -5.18 5.65
CA ALA A 72 -1.66 -3.76 5.60
C ALA A 72 -3.09 -3.48 5.18
N VAL A 73 -3.57 -2.31 5.58
CA VAL A 73 -4.76 -1.67 5.07
C VAL A 73 -4.36 -0.39 4.34
N ILE A 74 -4.82 -0.25 3.09
CA ILE A 74 -4.70 0.97 2.27
C ILE A 74 -6.07 1.63 2.22
N LYS A 75 -6.10 2.95 2.33
CA LYS A 75 -7.32 3.76 2.21
C LYS A 75 -7.22 4.65 0.98
N LEU A 76 -8.25 4.65 0.15
CA LEU A 76 -8.38 5.54 -0.98
C LEU A 76 -9.61 6.42 -0.79
N ASN A 77 -9.41 7.73 -0.92
CA ASN A 77 -10.50 8.69 -0.86
C ASN A 77 -10.54 9.52 -2.15
N ALA A 78 -11.66 9.50 -2.86
CA ALA A 78 -11.90 10.39 -3.99
C ALA A 78 -12.07 11.83 -3.48
N ILE A 79 -11.15 12.71 -3.88
CA ILE A 79 -11.25 14.15 -3.64
C ILE A 79 -12.19 14.75 -4.69
N ASP A 80 -11.95 14.40 -5.95
CA ASP A 80 -12.80 14.68 -7.11
C ASP A 80 -12.66 13.54 -8.16
N ASP A 81 -13.14 13.75 -9.38
CA ASP A 81 -13.17 12.72 -10.42
C ASP A 81 -11.77 12.37 -10.99
N GLU A 82 -10.79 13.28 -10.86
CA GLU A 82 -9.43 13.15 -11.41
C GLU A 82 -8.36 13.16 -10.32
N LYS A 83 -8.76 13.13 -9.05
CA LYS A 83 -7.84 13.17 -7.91
C LYS A 83 -8.32 12.33 -6.75
N ILE A 84 -7.38 11.58 -6.18
CA ILE A 84 -7.58 10.80 -4.97
C ILE A 84 -6.54 11.13 -3.91
N MET A 85 -6.89 10.84 -2.66
CA MET A 85 -5.96 10.67 -1.56
C MET A 85 -5.65 9.18 -1.40
N PHE A 86 -4.39 8.80 -1.55
CA PHE A 86 -3.86 7.51 -1.16
C PHE A 86 -3.30 7.62 0.25
N SER A 87 -3.85 6.82 1.15
CA SER A 87 -3.53 6.85 2.57
C SER A 87 -3.16 5.46 3.08
N VAL A 88 -2.14 5.39 3.92
CA VAL A 88 -1.76 4.19 4.64
C VAL A 88 -1.68 4.56 6.13
N PRO A 89 -2.54 3.97 6.99
CA PRO A 89 -2.50 4.25 8.41
C PRO A 89 -1.14 3.98 9.05
N PRO A 90 -0.85 4.63 10.19
CA PRO A 90 0.32 4.33 11.01
C PRO A 90 0.46 2.83 11.26
N ARG A 91 1.70 2.34 11.20
CA ARG A 91 1.97 0.91 11.30
C ARG A 91 1.45 0.25 12.59
N HIS A 92 1.48 0.96 13.71
CA HIS A 92 0.96 0.45 14.99
C HIS A 92 -0.58 0.30 15.01
N ASN A 93 -1.28 0.89 14.03
CA ASN A 93 -2.72 0.73 13.82
C ASN A 93 -3.04 -0.36 12.80
N GLN A 94 -2.02 -1.07 12.28
CA GLN A 94 -2.19 -2.17 11.33
C GLN A 94 -2.28 -3.50 12.08
N THR A 95 -3.19 -4.35 11.62
CA THR A 95 -3.39 -5.75 12.05
C THR A 95 -2.16 -6.63 11.83
N GLY A 96 -1.36 -6.37 10.78
CA GLY A 96 -0.16 -7.13 10.42
C GLY A 96 1.09 -6.85 11.28
N TYR A 97 0.99 -6.01 12.32
CA TYR A 97 2.14 -5.59 13.12
C TYR A 97 2.88 -6.76 13.78
N GLU A 98 2.18 -7.78 14.26
CA GLU A 98 2.78 -8.94 14.92
C GLU A 98 3.50 -9.87 13.94
N LEU A 99 2.99 -9.98 12.70
CA LEU A 99 3.57 -10.81 11.63
C LEU A 99 4.90 -10.22 11.13
N ASP A 100 4.95 -8.89 11.06
CA ASP A 100 6.08 -8.16 10.54
C ASP A 100 6.56 -7.14 11.58
N PRO A 101 7.23 -7.57 12.68
CA PRO A 101 7.61 -6.70 13.78
C PRO A 101 8.70 -5.69 13.41
N ARG A 102 9.42 -5.91 12.30
CA ARG A 102 10.39 -4.95 11.76
C ARG A 102 9.87 -4.10 10.61
N GLY A 103 8.73 -4.46 10.01
CA GLY A 103 8.11 -3.66 8.93
C GLY A 103 8.77 -3.89 7.60
N ALA A 104 9.44 -5.02 7.42
CA ALA A 104 10.11 -5.35 6.19
C ALA A 104 9.08 -5.61 5.08
N LEU A 105 8.03 -6.39 5.37
CA LEU A 105 6.95 -6.67 4.41
C LEU A 105 6.11 -5.41 4.17
N TYR A 106 5.67 -4.77 5.24
CA TYR A 106 4.87 -3.56 5.18
C TYR A 106 5.60 -2.43 4.43
N GLY A 107 6.86 -2.17 4.80
CA GLY A 107 7.66 -1.12 4.19
C GLY A 107 8.00 -1.39 2.73
N ARG A 108 8.39 -2.62 2.40
CA ARG A 108 8.62 -3.06 1.02
C ARG A 108 7.40 -2.83 0.14
N MET A 109 6.22 -3.19 0.62
CA MET A 109 4.97 -3.00 -0.12
C MET A 109 4.69 -1.52 -0.37
N ILE A 110 4.67 -0.68 0.68
CA ILE A 110 4.36 0.75 0.54
C ILE A 110 5.41 1.47 -0.31
N PHE A 111 6.69 1.21 -0.09
CA PHE A 111 7.75 1.84 -0.87
C PHE A 111 7.73 1.41 -2.34
N SER A 112 7.35 0.16 -2.64
CA SER A 112 7.16 -0.28 -4.03
C SER A 112 6.03 0.50 -4.69
N LEU A 113 4.87 0.63 -4.04
CA LEU A 113 3.74 1.39 -4.58
C LEU A 113 4.07 2.87 -4.80
N LEU A 114 4.71 3.52 -3.82
CA LEU A 114 5.13 4.92 -3.93
C LEU A 114 6.15 5.12 -5.07
N ASN A 115 7.09 4.19 -5.23
CA ASN A 115 8.02 4.19 -6.35
C ASN A 115 7.32 3.98 -7.70
N THR A 116 6.30 3.12 -7.75
CA THR A 116 5.47 2.94 -8.96
C THR A 116 4.74 4.23 -9.29
N PHE A 117 4.06 4.87 -8.32
CA PHE A 117 3.40 6.16 -8.53
C PHE A 117 4.36 7.23 -9.03
N GLN A 118 5.56 7.32 -8.45
CA GLN A 118 6.61 8.22 -8.92
C GLN A 118 7.02 7.90 -10.37
N SER A 119 7.23 6.62 -10.71
CA SER A 119 7.65 6.22 -12.06
C SER A 119 6.58 6.50 -13.14
N ARG A 120 5.31 6.49 -12.75
CA ARG A 120 4.16 6.85 -13.60
C ARG A 120 3.88 8.36 -13.61
N GLY A 121 4.68 9.17 -12.91
CA GLY A 121 4.53 10.63 -12.87
C GLY A 121 3.38 11.12 -11.98
N LEU A 122 2.85 10.28 -11.09
CA LEU A 122 1.72 10.58 -10.20
C LEU A 122 2.17 11.20 -8.87
N LEU A 123 3.45 11.12 -8.55
CA LEU A 123 4.02 11.60 -7.29
C LEU A 123 5.42 12.17 -7.56
N ASP A 124 5.75 13.30 -6.93
CA ASP A 124 7.11 13.85 -6.95
C ASP A 124 7.81 13.55 -5.62
N LEU A 125 8.73 12.58 -5.65
CA LEU A 125 9.58 12.23 -4.51
C LEU A 125 11.02 12.69 -4.77
N PRO A 126 11.76 13.12 -3.74
CA PRO A 126 13.14 13.59 -3.87
C PRO A 126 14.12 12.51 -4.37
N GLY A 127 13.70 11.24 -4.35
CA GLY A 127 14.44 10.11 -4.89
C GLY A 127 13.62 8.82 -4.74
N ARG A 128 14.14 7.72 -5.28
CA ARG A 128 13.53 6.40 -5.11
C ARG A 128 13.68 5.92 -3.67
N LEU A 129 12.62 5.32 -3.13
CA LEU A 129 12.59 4.72 -1.81
C LEU A 129 13.27 3.33 -1.82
N PRO A 130 13.97 2.93 -0.75
CA PRO A 130 14.69 1.66 -0.70
C PRO A 130 13.75 0.47 -0.54
N ILE A 131 13.80 -0.49 -1.47
CA ILE A 131 13.01 -1.73 -1.41
C ILE A 131 13.95 -2.87 -0.95
N GLU A 132 14.38 -2.82 0.30
CA GLU A 132 15.27 -3.82 0.93
C GLU A 132 14.49 -4.81 1.80
#